data_AF-A0A1Z4NQR7-F1
#
_entry.id   AF-A0A1Z4NQR7-F1
#
_cell.length_a   1.000
_cell.length_b   1.000
_cell.length_c   1.000
_cell.angle_alpha   90.00
_cell.angle_beta   90.00
_cell.angle_gamma   90.00
#
_symmetry.space_group_name_H-M   'P 1'
#
loop_
_entity.id
_entity.type
_entity.pdbx_description
1 polymer ?
#
loop_
_entity_poly.entity_id
_entity_poly.type
_entity_poly.pdbx_seq_one_letter_code
_entity_poly.pdbx_strand_id
1 'polypeptide(L)'
;MFFCSDHSREIQEDIIGSANYYQAYILIECPQPWAYNALESKWVPENLQLLAQEIKYNRLPIKLLLISDNESHRREEKSLLIYQREHEFANHYRKHEFKLKKIEEVALIIRKWLWLGDTSDEITSEVTRDILVCTHGSHDKCCSRYGNPFFYAASALISDLKLQHIKIWKSSHFGGHRFAPTAIDLSDGRYYGRLDIEAFREILLRVGSVELFQRVYRGWSILPPPLQVLERELILSHGWDWFDYKIMGRISEQNQNNSLMLGEISFETTDGYHYLHQAQITCDESKTVTVKGSCNASKESLILKYSLASSGSESLVIPKYVRLGHPEVLKTAS
;
A
#
# COMPACT_ATOMS: atom_id res chain seq x y z
N MET A 1 16.80 8.51 -25.30
CA MET A 1 16.23 9.01 -24.02
C MET A 1 16.06 7.83 -23.08
N PHE A 2 16.60 7.86 -21.87
CA PHE A 2 16.53 6.73 -20.91
C PHE A 2 15.19 6.70 -20.16
N PHE A 3 14.53 5.53 -20.04
CA PHE A 3 13.35 5.32 -19.21
C PHE A 3 13.65 4.24 -18.17
N CYS A 4 13.62 4.60 -16.88
CA CYS A 4 13.94 3.67 -15.80
C CYS A 4 13.01 2.44 -15.79
N SER A 5 11.75 2.62 -16.21
CA SER A 5 10.80 1.53 -16.30
C SER A 5 11.05 0.55 -17.44
N ASP A 6 11.63 1.01 -18.54
CA ASP A 6 11.98 0.14 -19.67
C ASP A 6 13.21 -0.68 -19.31
N HIS A 7 14.22 0.00 -18.77
CA HIS A 7 15.44 -0.64 -18.30
C HIS A 7 15.18 -1.71 -17.22
N SER A 8 14.31 -1.44 -16.24
CA SER A 8 13.93 -2.44 -15.23
C SER A 8 13.27 -3.69 -15.84
N ARG A 9 12.49 -3.53 -16.92
CA ARG A 9 11.90 -4.66 -17.66
C ARG A 9 12.95 -5.43 -18.46
N GLU A 10 13.86 -4.72 -19.12
CA GLU A 10 14.95 -5.33 -19.93
C GLU A 10 15.82 -6.26 -19.09
N ILE A 11 16.15 -5.86 -17.86
CA ILE A 11 16.95 -6.68 -16.94
C ILE A 11 16.11 -7.67 -16.12
N GLN A 12 14.79 -7.73 -16.36
CA GLN A 12 13.85 -8.59 -15.64
C GLN A 12 13.92 -8.45 -14.10
N GLU A 13 14.06 -7.21 -13.59
CA GLU A 13 14.18 -6.96 -12.14
C GLU A 13 12.97 -7.55 -11.40
N ASP A 14 13.18 -8.36 -10.36
CA ASP A 14 12.08 -8.81 -9.48
C ASP A 14 11.57 -7.61 -8.68
N ILE A 15 10.25 -7.36 -8.68
CA ILE A 15 9.67 -6.15 -8.10
C ILE A 15 9.17 -6.34 -6.66
N ILE A 16 9.17 -7.57 -6.14
CA ILE A 16 8.73 -7.87 -4.77
C ILE A 16 9.62 -7.20 -3.73
N GLY A 17 9.09 -6.96 -2.53
CA GLY A 17 9.83 -6.32 -1.45
C GLY A 17 10.15 -4.85 -1.77
N SER A 18 9.34 -4.21 -2.61
CA SER A 18 9.53 -2.80 -2.99
C SER A 18 8.38 -1.89 -2.58
N ALA A 19 7.36 -2.43 -1.90
CA ALA A 19 6.30 -1.63 -1.31
C ALA A 19 6.81 -0.94 -0.06
N ASN A 20 6.43 0.32 0.14
CA ASN A 20 6.75 1.05 1.35
C ASN A 20 5.88 0.55 2.51
N TYR A 21 6.40 0.66 3.73
CA TYR A 21 5.73 0.27 4.97
C TYR A 21 5.22 1.51 5.71
N TYR A 22 3.89 1.69 5.80
CA TYR A 22 3.27 2.86 6.43
C TYR A 22 2.16 2.46 7.40
N GLN A 23 2.03 3.19 8.51
CA GLN A 23 0.90 3.05 9.43
C GLN A 23 -0.33 3.82 8.96
N ALA A 24 -0.14 4.88 8.15
CA ALA A 24 -1.27 5.60 7.59
C ALA A 24 -0.99 6.19 6.20
N TYR A 25 -2.06 6.31 5.41
CA TYR A 25 -2.11 7.12 4.20
C TYR A 25 -3.04 8.30 4.41
N ILE A 26 -2.65 9.46 3.90
CA ILE A 26 -3.52 10.62 3.84
C ILE A 26 -3.55 11.10 2.39
N LEU A 27 -4.71 10.97 1.77
CA LEU A 27 -4.95 11.31 0.38
C LEU A 27 -5.75 12.61 0.33
N ILE A 28 -5.20 13.58 -0.39
CA ILE A 28 -5.71 14.95 -0.42
C ILE A 28 -6.11 15.28 -1.85
N GLU A 29 -7.40 15.50 -2.09
CA GLU A 29 -7.89 15.89 -3.41
C GLU A 29 -7.34 17.28 -3.78
N CYS A 30 -6.42 17.30 -4.75
CA CYS A 30 -5.72 18.50 -5.18
C CYS A 30 -5.53 18.44 -6.70
N PRO A 31 -6.08 19.42 -7.45
CA PRO A 31 -6.05 19.37 -8.90
C PRO A 31 -4.63 19.41 -9.50
N GLN A 32 -4.45 18.78 -10.66
CA GLN A 32 -3.20 18.78 -11.42
C GLN A 32 -2.97 20.12 -12.16
N PRO A 33 -1.77 20.46 -12.64
CA PRO A 33 -0.50 19.74 -12.51
C PRO A 33 0.13 19.93 -11.12
N TRP A 34 0.89 18.93 -10.70
CA TRP A 34 1.70 18.97 -9.49
C TRP A 34 3.16 19.31 -9.79
N ALA A 35 3.80 20.07 -8.91
CA ALA A 35 5.23 20.34 -8.95
C ALA A 35 6.05 19.07 -8.66
N TYR A 36 7.36 19.07 -8.97
CA TYR A 36 8.25 17.92 -8.75
C TYR A 36 8.08 17.31 -7.34
N ASN A 37 8.06 18.19 -6.34
CA ASN A 37 7.60 17.88 -4.99
C ASN A 37 6.09 18.20 -4.92
N ALA A 38 5.25 17.18 -4.80
CA ALA A 38 3.80 17.35 -4.91
C ALA A 38 3.25 18.35 -3.88
N LEU A 39 3.76 18.34 -2.65
CA LEU A 39 3.29 19.24 -1.59
C LEU A 39 3.75 20.69 -1.77
N GLU A 40 4.66 20.98 -2.71
CA GLU A 40 5.06 22.33 -3.09
C GLU A 40 4.27 22.83 -4.33
N SER A 41 3.19 22.12 -4.69
CA SER A 41 2.35 22.49 -5.84
C SER A 41 1.55 23.76 -5.54
N LYS A 42 1.22 24.50 -6.61
CA LYS A 42 0.48 25.78 -6.56
C LYS A 42 -0.76 25.76 -5.65
N TRP A 43 -1.53 24.68 -5.69
CA TRP A 43 -2.79 24.57 -4.95
C TRP A 43 -2.63 24.08 -3.51
N VAL A 44 -1.41 23.74 -3.07
CA VAL A 44 -1.15 23.25 -1.72
C VAL A 44 -0.84 24.44 -0.80
N PRO A 45 -1.70 24.71 0.20
CA PRO A 45 -1.53 25.87 1.08
C PRO A 45 -0.36 25.68 2.04
N GLU A 46 0.22 26.80 2.50
CA GLU A 46 1.41 26.82 3.37
C GLU A 46 1.21 26.01 4.67
N ASN A 47 0.03 26.09 5.29
CA ASN A 47 -0.27 25.33 6.51
C ASN A 47 -0.18 23.81 6.32
N LEU A 48 -0.54 23.30 5.14
CA LEU A 48 -0.41 21.90 4.78
C LEU A 48 1.06 21.52 4.49
N GLN A 49 1.84 22.44 3.92
CA GLN A 49 3.29 22.24 3.74
C GLN A 49 4.01 22.14 5.10
N LEU A 50 3.67 23.02 6.04
CA LEU A 50 4.22 23.00 7.40
C LEU A 50 3.85 21.71 8.14
N LEU A 51 2.61 21.25 8.02
CA LEU A 51 2.19 19.95 8.58
C LEU A 51 2.99 18.79 7.98
N ALA A 52 3.24 18.79 6.67
CA ALA A 52 4.04 17.76 6.03
C ALA A 52 5.49 17.74 6.54
N GLN A 53 6.07 18.92 6.78
CA GLN A 53 7.40 19.06 7.38
C GLN A 53 7.42 18.53 8.82
N GLU A 54 6.37 18.80 9.61
CA GLU A 54 6.22 18.30 10.97
C GLU A 54 6.09 16.78 11.03
N ILE A 55 5.26 16.17 10.17
CA ILE A 55 5.14 14.71 10.03
C ILE A 55 6.51 14.08 9.72
N LYS A 56 7.25 14.69 8.78
CA LYS A 56 8.60 14.24 8.41
C LYS A 56 9.61 14.42 9.54
N TYR A 57 9.60 15.56 10.23
CA TYR A 57 10.50 15.88 11.33
C TYR A 57 10.32 14.88 12.49
N ASN A 58 9.07 14.58 12.84
CA ASN A 58 8.72 13.60 13.86
C ASN A 58 8.83 12.14 13.40
N ARG A 59 9.23 11.90 12.14
CA ARG A 59 9.37 10.56 11.54
C ARG A 59 8.11 9.70 11.69
N LEU A 60 6.95 10.32 11.62
CA LEU A 60 5.69 9.57 11.66
C LEU A 60 5.59 8.70 10.40
N PRO A 61 5.23 7.42 10.50
CA PRO A 61 5.15 6.48 9.39
C PRO A 61 3.89 6.71 8.54
N ILE A 62 3.70 7.94 8.08
CA ILE A 62 2.51 8.42 7.37
C ILE A 62 2.91 8.87 5.98
N LYS A 63 2.14 8.45 4.98
CA LYS A 63 2.33 8.87 3.60
C LYS A 63 1.24 9.84 3.16
N LEU A 64 1.64 11.11 2.96
CA LEU A 64 0.81 12.10 2.29
C LEU A 64 0.88 11.91 0.76
N LEU A 65 -0.28 11.93 0.11
CA LEU A 65 -0.41 11.90 -1.35
C LEU A 65 -1.47 12.92 -1.80
N LEU A 66 -1.15 13.66 -2.86
CA LEU A 66 -2.17 14.36 -3.62
C LEU A 66 -2.85 13.37 -4.56
N ILE A 67 -4.18 13.48 -4.65
CA ILE A 67 -5.02 12.70 -5.58
C ILE A 67 -5.87 13.64 -6.43
N SER A 68 -6.24 13.18 -7.62
CA SER A 68 -7.13 13.91 -8.53
C SER A 68 -7.86 12.90 -9.41
N ASP A 69 -9.07 13.22 -9.83
CA ASP A 69 -9.71 12.58 -10.97
C ASP A 69 -9.98 13.61 -12.07
N ASN A 70 -10.74 13.22 -13.10
CA ASN A 70 -11.04 14.10 -14.24
C ASN A 70 -11.98 15.26 -13.86
N GLU A 71 -12.70 15.16 -12.74
CA GLU A 71 -13.69 16.16 -12.30
C GLU A 71 -13.21 16.98 -11.09
N SER A 72 -12.07 16.64 -10.47
CA SER A 72 -11.53 17.35 -9.30
C SER A 72 -11.35 18.86 -9.49
N HIS A 73 -11.15 19.33 -10.73
CA HIS A 73 -11.08 20.76 -11.06
C HIS A 73 -12.44 21.47 -11.01
N ARG A 74 -13.53 20.73 -11.22
CA ARG A 74 -14.90 21.26 -11.32
C ARG A 74 -15.70 21.11 -10.02
N ARG A 75 -15.28 20.22 -9.12
CA ARG A 75 -15.94 20.04 -7.83
C ARG A 75 -15.70 21.22 -6.90
N GLU A 76 -16.79 21.72 -6.32
CA GLU A 76 -16.74 22.73 -5.26
C GLU A 76 -16.14 22.15 -3.97
N GLU A 77 -16.47 20.90 -3.66
CA GLU A 77 -15.93 20.18 -2.50
C GLU A 77 -14.70 19.33 -2.86
N LYS A 78 -13.83 19.13 -1.87
CA LYS A 78 -12.62 18.31 -1.95
C LYS A 78 -12.72 17.15 -0.97
N SER A 79 -12.22 15.99 -1.38
CA SER A 79 -12.14 14.81 -0.53
C SER A 79 -10.81 14.76 0.20
N LEU A 80 -10.86 14.46 1.50
CA LEU A 80 -9.73 14.05 2.31
C LEU A 80 -9.98 12.61 2.77
N LEU A 81 -9.08 11.70 2.41
CA LEU A 81 -9.18 10.28 2.78
C LEU A 81 -8.01 9.94 3.70
N ILE A 82 -8.29 9.31 4.84
CA ILE A 82 -7.28 8.81 5.75
C ILE A 82 -7.45 7.30 5.84
N TYR A 83 -6.38 6.54 5.59
CA TYR A 83 -6.34 5.10 5.79
C TYR A 83 -5.41 4.82 6.95
N GLN A 84 -5.93 4.32 8.05
CA GLN A 84 -5.18 4.03 9.27
C GLN A 84 -5.09 2.53 9.49
N ARG A 85 -3.89 2.03 9.75
CA ARG A 85 -3.70 0.62 10.10
C ARG A 85 -4.13 0.38 11.55
N GLU A 86 -4.81 -0.73 11.79
CA GLU A 86 -5.08 -1.20 13.15
C GLU A 86 -3.83 -1.88 13.74
N HIS A 87 -3.74 -1.87 15.08
CA HIS A 87 -2.54 -2.33 15.80
C HIS A 87 -2.41 -3.86 15.92
N GLU A 88 -3.46 -4.61 15.57
CA GLU A 88 -3.55 -6.07 15.70
C GLU A 88 -3.48 -6.78 14.34
N PHE A 89 -4.00 -8.00 14.27
CA PHE A 89 -4.24 -8.74 13.03
C PHE A 89 -5.06 -7.87 12.07
N ALA A 90 -4.45 -7.47 10.96
CA ALA A 90 -5.08 -6.59 9.98
C ALA A 90 -5.08 -7.27 8.61
N ASN A 91 -6.21 -7.15 7.91
CA ASN A 91 -6.32 -7.44 6.47
C ASN A 91 -6.57 -6.17 5.64
N HIS A 92 -6.82 -5.03 6.27
CA HIS A 92 -7.00 -3.76 5.60
C HIS A 92 -6.67 -2.57 6.52
N TYR A 93 -6.58 -1.39 5.93
CA TYR A 93 -6.60 -0.13 6.66
C TYR A 93 -8.06 0.29 6.92
N ARG A 94 -8.31 0.96 8.05
CA ARG A 94 -9.58 1.62 8.29
C ARG A 94 -9.62 2.94 7.51
N LYS A 95 -10.64 3.12 6.68
CA LYS A 95 -10.88 4.35 5.91
C LYS A 95 -11.64 5.36 6.78
N HIS A 96 -11.21 6.61 6.73
CA HIS A 96 -11.96 7.79 7.15
C HIS A 96 -12.06 8.75 5.97
N GLU A 97 -13.27 9.25 5.68
CA GLU A 97 -13.50 10.19 4.59
C GLU A 97 -14.12 11.49 5.08
N PHE A 98 -13.60 12.62 4.60
CA PHE A 98 -14.07 13.97 4.92
C PHE A 98 -14.32 14.76 3.63
N LYS A 99 -15.37 15.59 3.63
CA LYS A 99 -15.65 16.57 2.56
C LYS A 99 -15.35 17.97 3.04
N LEU A 100 -14.60 18.70 2.23
CA LEU A 100 -14.06 20.01 2.56
C LEU A 100 -14.47 21.01 1.50
N LYS A 101 -14.78 22.24 1.91
CA LYS A 101 -15.04 23.31 0.93
C LYS A 101 -13.73 23.82 0.35
N LYS A 102 -12.66 23.78 1.13
CA LYS A 102 -11.35 24.32 0.77
C LYS A 102 -10.22 23.42 1.25
N ILE A 103 -9.12 23.40 0.49
CA ILE A 103 -7.94 22.58 0.80
C ILE A 103 -7.19 23.07 2.06
N GLU A 104 -7.36 24.35 2.41
CA GLU A 104 -6.82 24.99 3.61
C GLU A 104 -7.31 24.33 4.90
N GLU A 105 -8.47 23.68 4.87
CA GLU A 105 -9.08 22.98 6.02
C GLU A 105 -8.38 21.65 6.33
N VAL A 106 -7.69 21.06 5.34
CA VAL A 106 -7.05 19.74 5.43
C VAL A 106 -6.09 19.66 6.62
N ALA A 107 -5.24 20.67 6.81
CA ALA A 107 -4.23 20.63 7.86
C ALA A 107 -4.85 20.61 9.26
N LEU A 108 -5.98 21.29 9.46
CA LEU A 108 -6.69 21.31 10.73
C LEU A 108 -7.26 19.93 11.05
N ILE A 109 -7.90 19.29 10.08
CA ILE A 109 -8.53 17.97 10.26
C ILE A 109 -7.48 16.90 10.50
N ILE A 110 -6.37 16.91 9.75
CA ILE A 110 -5.28 15.96 9.99
C ILE A 110 -4.71 16.15 11.40
N ARG A 111 -4.58 17.38 11.91
CA ARG A 111 -4.12 17.62 13.29
C ARG A 111 -5.11 17.09 14.33
N LYS A 112 -6.41 17.33 14.14
CA LYS A 112 -7.47 16.78 15.00
C LYS A 112 -7.40 15.25 15.04
N TRP A 113 -7.31 14.60 13.88
CA TRP A 113 -7.19 13.15 13.78
C TRP A 113 -5.89 12.64 14.44
N LEU A 114 -4.74 13.22 14.12
CA LEU A 114 -3.43 12.78 14.64
C LEU A 114 -3.32 12.90 16.16
N TRP A 115 -3.74 14.03 16.73
CA TRP A 115 -3.40 14.39 18.10
C TRP A 115 -4.54 14.19 19.08
N LEU A 116 -5.79 14.20 18.59
CA LEU A 116 -6.98 14.04 19.42
C LEU A 116 -7.75 12.75 19.11
N GLY A 117 -7.40 12.03 18.04
CA GLY A 117 -8.16 10.87 17.56
C GLY A 117 -9.56 11.24 17.07
N ASP A 118 -9.80 12.52 16.77
CA ASP A 118 -11.11 13.04 16.43
C ASP A 118 -11.47 12.69 14.99
N THR A 119 -12.60 11.97 14.85
CA THR A 119 -13.20 11.50 13.59
C THR A 119 -14.66 11.93 13.48
N SER A 120 -15.11 12.88 14.30
CA SER A 120 -16.51 13.30 14.40
C SER A 120 -17.11 13.88 13.11
N ASP A 121 -16.26 14.48 12.26
CA ASP A 121 -16.64 15.07 10.98
C ASP A 121 -16.59 14.06 9.79
N GLU A 122 -16.40 12.77 10.06
CA GLU A 122 -16.33 11.72 9.02
C GLU A 122 -17.68 11.50 8.34
N ILE A 123 -17.66 11.28 7.02
CA ILE A 123 -18.82 10.89 6.24
C ILE A 123 -18.81 9.40 5.89
N THR A 124 -19.99 8.81 5.79
CA THR A 124 -20.14 7.46 5.23
C THR A 124 -20.02 7.51 3.71
N SER A 125 -19.17 6.66 3.14
CA SER A 125 -18.94 6.55 1.70
C SER A 125 -19.41 5.19 1.17
N GLU A 126 -20.10 5.20 0.03
CA GLU A 126 -20.43 3.99 -0.74
C GLU A 126 -19.19 3.39 -1.43
N VAL A 127 -18.15 4.20 -1.65
CA VAL A 127 -16.85 3.74 -2.14
C VAL A 127 -16.08 3.08 -1.01
N THR A 128 -15.88 1.76 -1.15
CA THR A 128 -15.16 0.91 -0.20
C THR A 128 -13.72 0.66 -0.61
N ARG A 129 -13.38 0.85 -1.90
CA ARG A 129 -12.05 0.58 -2.46
C ARG A 129 -11.57 1.76 -3.31
N ASP A 130 -10.34 2.21 -3.08
CA ASP A 130 -9.70 3.32 -3.76
C ASP A 130 -8.40 2.85 -4.43
N ILE A 131 -8.34 2.96 -5.76
CA ILE A 131 -7.17 2.59 -6.57
C ILE A 131 -6.37 3.84 -6.93
N LEU A 132 -5.11 3.91 -6.52
CA LEU A 132 -4.25 5.06 -6.76
C LEU A 132 -3.23 4.76 -7.86
N VAL A 133 -3.38 5.38 -9.02
CA VAL A 133 -2.42 5.24 -10.13
C VAL A 133 -1.44 6.41 -10.12
N CYS A 134 -0.14 6.13 -10.03
CA CYS A 134 0.87 7.20 -10.08
C CYS A 134 0.95 7.79 -11.50
N THR A 135 0.61 9.08 -11.64
CA THR A 135 0.65 9.81 -12.93
C THR A 135 1.59 11.02 -12.89
N HIS A 136 2.42 11.11 -11.85
CA HIS A 136 3.21 12.29 -11.50
C HIS A 136 4.43 12.53 -12.41
N GLY A 137 4.17 12.98 -13.65
CA GLY A 137 5.19 13.12 -14.69
C GLY A 137 6.28 14.16 -14.43
N SER A 138 5.99 15.20 -13.65
CA SER A 138 6.98 16.19 -13.22
C SER A 138 8.03 15.58 -12.29
N HIS A 139 7.68 14.54 -11.52
CA HIS A 139 8.61 13.80 -10.67
C HIS A 139 9.45 12.79 -11.45
N ASP A 140 8.79 11.94 -12.23
CA ASP A 140 9.47 11.01 -13.14
C ASP A 140 8.60 10.75 -14.38
N LYS A 141 9.21 10.87 -15.57
CA LYS A 141 8.52 10.72 -16.85
C LYS A 141 7.94 9.33 -17.09
N CYS A 142 8.42 8.27 -16.43
CA CYS A 142 7.79 6.96 -16.50
C CYS A 142 6.40 6.97 -15.85
N CYS A 143 6.18 7.77 -14.79
CA CYS A 143 4.88 7.91 -14.16
C CYS A 143 3.84 8.47 -15.14
N SER A 144 4.18 9.51 -15.91
CA SER A 144 3.25 10.05 -16.91
C SER A 144 3.15 9.18 -18.16
N ARG A 145 4.26 8.66 -18.68
CA ARG A 145 4.31 7.85 -19.91
C ARG A 145 3.47 6.58 -19.79
N TYR A 146 3.59 5.87 -18.67
CA TYR A 146 2.89 4.59 -18.46
C TYR A 146 1.64 4.73 -17.57
N GLY A 147 1.69 5.58 -16.54
CA GLY A 147 0.59 5.72 -15.60
C GLY A 147 -0.64 6.43 -16.17
N ASN A 148 -0.49 7.47 -17.02
CA ASN A 148 -1.66 8.14 -17.60
C ASN A 148 -2.47 7.23 -18.53
N PRO A 149 -1.87 6.54 -19.53
CA PRO A 149 -2.64 5.61 -20.37
C PRO A 149 -3.30 4.50 -19.54
N PHE A 150 -2.57 3.93 -18.57
CA PHE A 150 -3.12 2.92 -17.67
C PHE A 150 -4.32 3.44 -16.87
N PHE A 151 -4.23 4.65 -16.28
CA PHE A 151 -5.33 5.26 -15.54
C PHE A 151 -6.61 5.34 -16.38
N TYR A 152 -6.54 5.85 -17.62
CA TYR A 152 -7.72 5.98 -18.48
C TYR A 152 -8.33 4.64 -18.86
N ALA A 153 -7.49 3.65 -19.22
CA ALA A 153 -7.96 2.31 -19.54
C ALA A 153 -8.55 1.57 -18.32
N ALA A 154 -7.93 1.73 -17.15
CA ALA A 154 -8.43 1.20 -15.88
C ALA A 154 -9.75 1.85 -15.44
N SER A 155 -9.90 3.17 -15.64
CA SER A 155 -11.17 3.87 -15.40
C SER A 155 -12.29 3.36 -16.31
N ALA A 156 -12.00 3.15 -17.61
CA ALA A 156 -12.95 2.58 -18.54
C ALA A 156 -13.37 1.16 -18.11
N LEU A 157 -12.40 0.30 -17.76
CA LEU A 157 -12.68 -1.05 -17.28
C LEU A 157 -13.57 -1.07 -16.02
N ILE A 158 -13.29 -0.22 -15.02
CA ILE A 158 -14.11 -0.13 -13.79
C ILE A 158 -15.54 0.28 -14.13
N SER A 159 -15.71 1.23 -15.06
CA SER A 159 -17.02 1.67 -15.54
C SER A 159 -17.76 0.54 -16.27
N ASP A 160 -17.07 -0.16 -17.17
CA ASP A 160 -17.64 -1.26 -17.97
C ASP A 160 -18.08 -2.45 -17.09
N LEU A 161 -17.29 -2.77 -16.07
CA LEU A 161 -17.60 -3.79 -15.06
C LEU A 161 -18.64 -3.32 -14.02
N LYS A 162 -19.08 -2.06 -14.07
CA LYS A 162 -20.06 -1.46 -13.15
C LYS A 162 -19.66 -1.58 -11.67
N LEU A 163 -18.36 -1.47 -11.38
CA LEU A 163 -17.83 -1.58 -10.02
C LEU A 163 -17.94 -0.25 -9.27
N GLN A 164 -19.18 0.17 -8.97
CA GLN A 164 -19.50 1.50 -8.39
C GLN A 164 -18.89 1.73 -7.00
N HIS A 165 -18.58 0.66 -6.26
CA HIS A 165 -17.91 0.72 -4.95
C HIS A 165 -16.39 0.96 -5.06
N ILE A 166 -15.84 1.02 -6.27
CA ILE A 166 -14.41 1.25 -6.53
C ILE A 166 -14.23 2.62 -7.16
N LYS A 167 -13.35 3.43 -6.57
CA LYS A 167 -12.92 4.70 -7.15
C LYS A 167 -11.46 4.63 -7.57
N ILE A 168 -11.16 5.13 -8.76
CA ILE A 168 -9.79 5.23 -9.27
C ILE A 168 -9.34 6.67 -9.30
N TRP A 169 -8.13 6.92 -8.81
CA TRP A 169 -7.53 8.23 -8.69
C TRP A 169 -6.20 8.29 -9.44
N LYS A 170 -5.95 9.43 -10.08
CA LYS A 170 -4.58 9.85 -10.35
C LYS A 170 -3.94 10.23 -9.01
N SER A 171 -2.72 9.77 -8.78
CA SER A 171 -1.98 10.04 -7.55
C SER A 171 -0.61 10.63 -7.81
N SER A 172 -0.18 11.49 -6.89
CA SER A 172 1.18 11.98 -6.79
C SER A 172 2.16 10.84 -6.48
N HIS A 173 3.46 11.14 -6.53
CA HIS A 173 4.46 10.07 -6.50
C HIS A 173 4.53 9.33 -5.15
N PHE A 174 4.37 8.00 -5.20
CA PHE A 174 4.45 7.11 -4.05
C PHE A 174 5.59 6.07 -4.10
N GLY A 175 6.54 6.23 -5.03
CA GLY A 175 7.66 5.31 -5.21
C GLY A 175 7.39 4.21 -6.24
N GLY A 176 8.47 3.70 -6.85
CA GLY A 176 8.41 2.59 -7.80
C GLY A 176 8.17 3.01 -9.25
N HIS A 177 8.52 4.22 -9.67
CA HIS A 177 8.37 4.66 -11.08
C HIS A 177 9.15 3.78 -12.08
N ARG A 178 10.21 3.09 -11.65
CA ARG A 178 10.89 2.07 -12.47
C ARG A 178 10.07 0.80 -12.69
N PHE A 179 8.93 0.68 -12.03
CA PHE A 179 7.95 -0.38 -12.22
C PHE A 179 6.64 0.17 -12.80
N ALA A 180 6.65 1.36 -13.40
CA ALA A 180 5.44 1.97 -13.95
C ALA A 180 4.82 1.10 -15.08
N PRO A 181 3.49 1.05 -15.22
CA PRO A 181 2.51 1.72 -14.38
C PRO A 181 2.39 1.06 -13.01
N THR A 182 2.23 1.88 -11.97
CA THR A 182 2.10 1.42 -10.59
C THR A 182 0.76 1.83 -10.00
N ALA A 183 0.19 0.96 -9.18
CA ALA A 183 -1.03 1.23 -8.42
C ALA A 183 -0.84 0.92 -6.92
N ILE A 184 -1.57 1.63 -6.07
CA ILE A 184 -1.88 1.20 -4.70
C ILE A 184 -3.37 0.86 -4.67
N ASP A 185 -3.70 -0.28 -4.09
CA ASP A 185 -5.06 -0.73 -3.90
C ASP A 185 -5.42 -0.60 -2.41
N LEU A 186 -6.29 0.36 -2.09
CA LEU A 186 -6.77 0.65 -0.75
C LEU A 186 -8.24 0.19 -0.65
N SER A 187 -8.74 -0.28 0.49
CA SER A 187 -8.12 -0.22 1.81
C SER A 187 -7.06 -1.28 2.11
N ASP A 188 -6.85 -2.29 1.26
CA ASP A 188 -5.88 -3.36 1.53
C ASP A 188 -4.46 -2.79 1.75
N GLY A 189 -4.04 -1.76 1.01
CA GLY A 189 -2.70 -1.18 1.08
C GLY A 189 -1.67 -2.00 0.30
N ARG A 190 -2.10 -2.66 -0.77
CA ARG A 190 -1.28 -3.51 -1.64
C ARG A 190 -0.71 -2.72 -2.81
N TYR A 191 0.57 -2.94 -3.11
CA TYR A 191 1.28 -2.24 -4.18
C TYR A 191 1.47 -3.14 -5.38
N TYR A 192 1.22 -2.56 -6.55
CA TYR A 192 1.40 -3.22 -7.83
C TYR A 192 2.29 -2.39 -8.75
N GLY A 193 2.96 -3.07 -9.67
CA GLY A 193 3.80 -2.50 -10.71
C GLY A 193 3.71 -3.32 -11.99
N ARG A 194 4.19 -2.75 -13.10
CA ARG A 194 4.16 -3.37 -14.44
C ARG A 194 2.76 -3.82 -14.86
N LEU A 195 1.73 -3.14 -14.35
CA LEU A 195 0.35 -3.53 -14.61
C LEU A 195 -0.01 -3.37 -16.09
N ASP A 196 -0.67 -4.39 -16.61
CA ASP A 196 -1.51 -4.28 -17.80
C ASP A 196 -2.99 -4.37 -17.38
N ILE A 197 -3.90 -4.19 -18.33
CA ILE A 197 -5.34 -4.14 -18.04
C ILE A 197 -5.91 -5.51 -17.69
N GLU A 198 -5.33 -6.60 -18.20
CA GLU A 198 -5.81 -7.95 -17.86
C GLU A 198 -5.41 -8.31 -16.42
N ALA A 199 -4.14 -8.11 -16.04
CA ALA A 199 -3.69 -8.31 -14.68
C ALA A 199 -4.47 -7.41 -13.69
N PHE A 200 -4.77 -6.18 -14.08
CA PHE A 200 -5.61 -5.29 -13.27
C PHE A 200 -7.04 -5.82 -13.13
N ARG A 201 -7.64 -6.34 -14.20
CA ARG A 201 -8.96 -6.99 -14.17
C ARG A 201 -8.97 -8.21 -13.24
N GLU A 202 -7.97 -9.08 -13.33
CA GLU A 202 -7.81 -10.25 -12.46
C GLU A 202 -7.71 -9.85 -10.98
N ILE A 203 -6.91 -8.82 -10.66
CA ILE A 203 -6.78 -8.27 -9.29
C ILE A 203 -8.09 -7.62 -8.80
N LEU A 204 -8.79 -6.89 -9.66
CA LEU A 204 -10.04 -6.24 -9.29
C LEU A 204 -11.11 -7.27 -8.92
N LEU A 205 -11.23 -8.33 -9.72
CA LEU A 205 -12.25 -9.36 -9.60
C LEU A 205 -11.83 -10.53 -8.71
N ARG A 206 -10.56 -10.61 -8.30
CA ARG A 206 -9.94 -11.73 -7.59
C ARG A 206 -10.18 -13.07 -8.31
N VAL A 207 -9.82 -13.12 -9.60
CA VAL A 207 -9.99 -14.29 -10.48
C VAL A 207 -8.71 -14.60 -11.24
N GLY A 208 -8.62 -15.80 -11.81
CA GLY A 208 -7.45 -16.25 -12.57
C GLY A 208 -6.36 -16.83 -11.68
N SER A 209 -5.19 -17.11 -12.27
CA SER A 209 -4.04 -17.67 -11.54
C SER A 209 -3.31 -16.64 -10.69
N VAL A 210 -2.98 -17.01 -9.44
CA VAL A 210 -2.17 -16.19 -8.53
C VAL A 210 -0.70 -16.05 -8.97
N GLU A 211 -0.28 -16.83 -9.95
CA GLU A 211 1.01 -16.74 -10.62
C GLU A 211 1.27 -15.34 -11.21
N LEU A 212 0.23 -14.56 -11.51
CA LEU A 212 0.36 -13.15 -11.92
C LEU A 212 1.18 -12.33 -10.90
N PHE A 213 1.07 -12.65 -9.61
CA PHE A 213 1.73 -11.91 -8.53
C PHE A 213 3.25 -12.03 -8.56
N GLN A 214 3.81 -13.04 -9.23
CA GLN A 214 5.26 -13.10 -9.48
C GLN A 214 5.74 -11.92 -10.34
N ARG A 215 4.86 -11.36 -11.18
CA ARG A 215 5.22 -10.30 -12.15
C ARG A 215 4.81 -8.91 -11.70
N VAL A 216 3.65 -8.77 -11.07
CA VAL A 216 3.03 -7.46 -10.81
C VAL A 216 2.96 -7.06 -9.34
N TYR A 217 3.22 -7.98 -8.41
CA TYR A 217 3.10 -7.71 -6.98
C TYR A 217 4.38 -7.11 -6.39
N ARG A 218 4.27 -5.92 -5.79
CA ARG A 218 5.39 -5.25 -5.13
C ARG A 218 5.47 -5.54 -3.64
N GLY A 219 4.33 -5.85 -3.01
CA GLY A 219 4.21 -6.14 -1.58
C GLY A 219 3.07 -5.41 -0.88
N TRP A 220 2.86 -5.78 0.39
CA TRP A 220 1.81 -5.23 1.25
C TRP A 220 2.39 -4.19 2.21
N SER A 221 1.77 -3.01 2.29
CA SER A 221 2.26 -1.93 3.17
C SER A 221 2.11 -2.19 4.67
N ILE A 222 1.36 -3.22 5.06
CA ILE A 222 1.33 -3.65 6.47
C ILE A 222 2.53 -4.52 6.85
N LEU A 223 3.38 -4.90 5.87
CA LEU A 223 4.57 -5.70 6.07
C LEU A 223 5.84 -4.92 5.71
N PRO A 224 6.91 -5.01 6.51
CA PRO A 224 8.22 -4.50 6.12
C PRO A 224 8.74 -5.21 4.86
N PRO A 225 9.57 -4.55 4.03
CA PRO A 225 9.97 -5.06 2.71
C PRO A 225 10.47 -6.51 2.67
N PRO A 226 11.31 -6.99 3.61
CA PRO A 226 11.73 -8.39 3.60
C PRO A 226 10.57 -9.38 3.74
N LEU A 227 9.58 -9.08 4.60
CA LEU A 227 8.42 -9.97 4.81
C LEU A 227 7.47 -10.01 3.61
N GLN A 228 7.51 -9.02 2.73
CA GLN A 228 6.71 -9.04 1.50
C GLN A 228 7.15 -10.18 0.56
N VAL A 229 8.41 -10.63 0.64
CA VAL A 229 8.88 -11.82 -0.09
C VAL A 229 8.21 -13.08 0.43
N LEU A 230 8.17 -13.23 1.76
CA LEU A 230 7.47 -14.35 2.41
C LEU A 230 5.98 -14.33 2.08
N GLU A 231 5.36 -13.16 2.16
CA GLU A 231 3.95 -12.99 1.84
C GLU A 231 3.61 -13.41 0.41
N ARG A 232 4.47 -13.12 -0.58
CA ARG A 232 4.23 -13.58 -1.95
C ARG A 232 4.13 -15.10 -2.04
N GLU A 233 4.97 -15.84 -1.32
CA GLU A 233 4.89 -17.30 -1.31
C GLU A 233 3.59 -17.79 -0.66
N LEU A 234 3.12 -17.10 0.37
CA LEU A 234 1.81 -17.41 1.00
C LEU A 234 0.63 -17.11 0.08
N ILE A 235 0.72 -16.06 -0.74
CA ILE A 235 -0.27 -15.82 -1.81
C ILE A 235 -0.26 -16.97 -2.82
N LEU A 236 0.92 -17.46 -3.21
CA LEU A 236 1.03 -18.56 -4.18
C LEU A 236 0.53 -19.90 -3.62
N SER A 237 0.63 -20.13 -2.30
CA SER A 237 0.15 -21.36 -1.67
C SER A 237 -1.35 -21.32 -1.34
N HIS A 238 -1.86 -20.20 -0.82
CA HIS A 238 -3.25 -20.07 -0.39
C HIS A 238 -4.18 -19.52 -1.47
N GLY A 239 -3.64 -19.01 -2.57
CA GLY A 239 -4.44 -18.45 -3.65
C GLY A 239 -5.12 -17.13 -3.26
N TRP A 240 -6.30 -16.89 -3.82
CA TRP A 240 -7.06 -15.66 -3.59
C TRP A 240 -7.61 -15.52 -2.17
N ASP A 241 -7.79 -16.64 -1.44
CA ASP A 241 -8.28 -16.63 -0.06
C ASP A 241 -7.33 -15.86 0.89
N TRP A 242 -6.03 -15.81 0.56
CA TRP A 242 -5.03 -15.04 1.31
C TRP A 242 -5.43 -13.56 1.48
N PHE A 243 -6.16 -13.00 0.52
CA PHE A 243 -6.55 -11.59 0.53
C PHE A 243 -7.66 -11.27 1.55
N ASP A 244 -8.28 -12.30 2.14
CA ASP A 244 -9.28 -12.14 3.20
C ASP A 244 -8.70 -12.45 4.60
N TYR A 245 -7.50 -13.01 4.67
CA TYR A 245 -6.86 -13.37 5.93
C TYR A 245 -6.33 -12.13 6.65
N LYS A 246 -6.54 -12.09 7.97
CA LYS A 246 -5.92 -11.07 8.82
C LYS A 246 -4.53 -11.55 9.19
N ILE A 247 -3.55 -10.66 9.11
CA ILE A 247 -2.16 -11.06 9.37
C ILE A 247 -1.46 -10.13 10.37
N MET A 248 -0.40 -10.67 10.95
CA MET A 248 0.59 -9.93 11.70
C MET A 248 1.98 -10.46 11.34
N GLY A 249 2.84 -9.58 10.83
CA GLY A 249 4.21 -9.93 10.45
C GLY A 249 5.25 -9.32 11.38
N ARG A 250 6.28 -10.08 11.73
CA ARG A 250 7.46 -9.57 12.44
C ARG A 250 8.74 -10.25 11.95
N ILE A 251 9.87 -9.56 12.14
CA ILE A 251 11.20 -10.12 11.99
C ILE A 251 11.68 -10.46 13.41
N SER A 252 11.85 -11.74 13.71
CA SER A 252 12.22 -12.20 15.06
C SER A 252 13.73 -12.22 15.28
N GLU A 253 14.50 -12.53 14.24
CA GLU A 253 15.96 -12.54 14.27
C GLU A 253 16.53 -11.83 13.04
N GLN A 254 17.62 -11.08 13.22
CA GLN A 254 18.30 -10.38 12.14
C GLN A 254 19.79 -10.28 12.45
N ASN A 255 20.64 -10.61 11.47
CA ASN A 255 22.08 -10.41 11.59
C ASN A 255 22.47 -8.93 11.37
N GLN A 256 23.67 -8.54 11.83
CA GLN A 256 24.12 -7.14 11.79
C GLN A 256 24.13 -6.49 10.40
N ASN A 257 24.29 -7.30 9.34
CA ASN A 257 24.38 -6.83 7.95
C ASN A 257 23.06 -6.94 7.19
N ASN A 258 21.96 -7.33 7.87
CA ASN A 258 20.65 -7.54 7.26
C ASN A 258 20.66 -8.51 6.06
N SER A 259 21.66 -9.39 6.00
CA SER A 259 21.78 -10.40 4.94
C SER A 259 21.02 -11.69 5.27
N LEU A 260 20.65 -11.87 6.53
CA LEU A 260 19.91 -13.02 7.03
C LEU A 260 18.91 -12.55 8.09
N MET A 261 17.64 -12.97 7.92
CA MET A 261 16.55 -12.66 8.83
C MET A 261 15.65 -13.89 9.03
N LEU A 262 15.07 -14.03 10.22
CA LEU A 262 13.95 -14.94 10.46
C LEU A 262 12.65 -14.14 10.41
N GLY A 263 11.85 -14.38 9.38
CA GLY A 263 10.56 -13.75 9.18
C GLY A 263 9.43 -14.64 9.70
N GLU A 264 8.45 -14.02 10.36
CA GLU A 264 7.28 -14.69 10.91
C GLU A 264 6.02 -13.97 10.43
N ILE A 265 5.09 -14.72 9.85
CA ILE A 265 3.73 -14.24 9.54
C ILE A 265 2.75 -15.11 10.30
N SER A 266 2.08 -14.51 11.29
CA SER A 266 0.89 -15.09 11.90
C SER A 266 -0.32 -14.67 11.10
N PHE A 267 -1.25 -15.58 10.82
CA PHE A 267 -2.48 -15.26 10.10
C PHE A 267 -3.70 -15.99 10.65
N GLU A 268 -4.85 -15.32 10.55
CA GLU A 268 -6.18 -15.84 10.87
C GLU A 268 -6.95 -16.03 9.56
N THR A 269 -7.37 -17.27 9.31
CA THR A 269 -8.20 -17.62 8.15
C THR A 269 -9.65 -17.21 8.36
N THR A 270 -10.45 -17.18 7.29
CA THR A 270 -11.85 -16.75 7.35
C THR A 270 -12.75 -17.63 8.21
N ASP A 271 -12.36 -18.89 8.42
CA ASP A 271 -13.00 -19.85 9.32
C ASP A 271 -12.45 -19.81 10.77
N GLY A 272 -11.56 -18.85 11.08
CA GLY A 272 -11.09 -18.54 12.42
C GLY A 272 -9.92 -19.40 12.92
N TYR A 273 -9.25 -20.16 12.04
CA TYR A 273 -8.02 -20.87 12.41
C TYR A 273 -6.82 -19.92 12.39
N HIS A 274 -5.91 -20.13 13.35
CA HIS A 274 -4.69 -19.35 13.48
C HIS A 274 -3.47 -20.19 13.11
N TYR A 275 -2.63 -19.62 12.27
CA TYR A 275 -1.40 -20.24 11.79
C TYR A 275 -0.20 -19.33 12.05
N LEU A 276 0.95 -19.96 12.20
CA LEU A 276 2.24 -19.28 12.20
C LEU A 276 3.11 -19.92 11.11
N HIS A 277 3.50 -19.09 10.14
CA HIS A 277 4.48 -19.47 9.12
C HIS A 277 5.80 -18.76 9.41
N GLN A 278 6.88 -19.54 9.45
CA GLN A 278 8.23 -19.04 9.67
C GLN A 278 9.12 -19.38 8.48
N ALA A 279 9.89 -18.39 8.04
CA ALA A 279 10.85 -18.60 6.96
C ALA A 279 12.10 -17.78 7.17
N GLN A 280 13.22 -18.38 6.79
CA GLN A 280 14.49 -17.69 6.73
C GLN A 280 14.56 -16.88 5.44
N ILE A 281 14.81 -15.58 5.56
CA ILE A 281 14.89 -14.61 4.46
C ILE A 281 16.35 -14.19 4.31
N THR A 282 16.92 -14.41 3.13
CA THR A 282 18.32 -14.12 2.84
C THR A 282 18.45 -13.09 1.74
N CYS A 283 19.45 -12.22 1.85
CA CYS A 283 19.85 -11.36 0.73
C CYS A 283 20.29 -12.26 -0.43
N ASP A 284 19.69 -12.05 -1.59
CA ASP A 284 19.93 -12.82 -2.80
C ASP A 284 20.83 -12.02 -3.74
N GLU A 285 22.12 -12.34 -3.73
CA GLU A 285 23.11 -11.68 -4.58
C GLU A 285 22.83 -11.91 -6.07
N SER A 286 22.22 -13.04 -6.44
CA SER A 286 21.90 -13.36 -7.84
C SER A 286 20.78 -12.50 -8.42
N LYS A 287 19.86 -12.04 -7.56
CA LYS A 287 18.76 -11.14 -7.91
C LYS A 287 19.07 -9.67 -7.65
N THR A 288 20.08 -9.38 -6.85
CA THR A 288 20.50 -8.01 -6.52
C THR A 288 21.00 -7.31 -7.78
N VAL A 289 20.48 -6.11 -8.04
CA VAL A 289 20.76 -5.37 -9.28
C VAL A 289 21.36 -3.99 -8.99
N THR A 290 22.26 -3.55 -9.86
CA THR A 290 22.75 -2.17 -9.87
C THR A 290 22.06 -1.43 -11.01
N VAL A 291 21.21 -0.44 -10.67
CA VAL A 291 20.35 0.23 -11.65
C VAL A 291 20.22 1.72 -11.38
N LYS A 292 19.92 2.50 -12.44
CA LYS A 292 19.45 3.88 -12.28
C LYS A 292 18.05 3.86 -11.69
N GLY A 293 17.94 4.30 -10.43
CA GLY A 293 16.68 4.28 -9.70
C GLY A 293 15.55 5.04 -10.41
N SER A 294 15.86 6.19 -11.01
CA SER A 294 14.93 7.10 -11.71
C SER A 294 15.41 7.51 -13.10
N CYS A 295 14.52 8.09 -13.90
CA CYS A 295 14.83 8.57 -15.25
C CYS A 295 15.86 9.71 -15.27
N ASN A 296 15.96 10.44 -14.16
CA ASN A 296 16.87 11.58 -14.00
C ASN A 296 18.08 11.23 -13.12
N ALA A 297 18.22 9.97 -12.70
CA ALA A 297 19.35 9.54 -11.87
C ALA A 297 20.67 9.64 -12.66
N SER A 298 21.62 10.39 -12.09
CA SER A 298 22.97 10.53 -12.64
C SER A 298 23.85 9.32 -12.34
N LYS A 299 23.56 8.58 -11.27
CA LYS A 299 24.30 7.41 -10.82
C LYS A 299 23.37 6.21 -10.63
N GLU A 300 23.95 5.03 -10.74
CA GLU A 300 23.30 3.78 -10.39
C GLU A 300 23.34 3.55 -8.88
N SER A 301 22.43 2.72 -8.39
CA SER A 301 22.36 2.32 -6.98
C SER A 301 22.17 0.82 -6.91
N LEU A 302 22.83 0.20 -5.94
CA LEU A 302 22.65 -1.22 -5.62
C LEU A 302 21.28 -1.41 -4.95
N ILE A 303 20.45 -2.27 -5.52
CA ILE A 303 19.14 -2.63 -5.01
C ILE A 303 19.22 -4.08 -4.53
N LEU A 304 19.34 -4.24 -3.22
CA LEU A 304 19.31 -5.56 -2.58
C LEU A 304 17.97 -6.25 -2.84
N LYS A 305 18.03 -7.53 -3.16
CA LYS A 305 16.86 -8.42 -3.25
C LYS A 305 16.94 -9.48 -2.18
N TYR A 306 15.78 -10.02 -1.82
CA TYR A 306 15.66 -11.05 -0.80
C TYR A 306 14.93 -12.25 -1.38
N SER A 307 15.29 -13.44 -0.91
CA SER A 307 14.66 -14.72 -1.25
C SER A 307 14.45 -15.53 0.03
N LEU A 308 13.50 -16.46 -0.01
CA LEU A 308 13.34 -17.45 1.07
C LEU A 308 14.40 -18.54 0.92
N ALA A 309 14.96 -19.00 2.04
CA ALA A 309 15.71 -20.25 2.07
C ALA A 309 14.72 -21.43 1.92
N SER A 310 15.19 -22.53 1.34
CA SER A 310 14.37 -23.70 0.92
C SER A 310 13.63 -24.45 2.03
N SER A 311 13.63 -23.97 3.28
CA SER A 311 13.16 -24.67 4.48
C SER A 311 12.17 -23.84 5.29
N GLY A 312 11.12 -23.30 4.66
CA GLY A 312 9.98 -22.73 5.39
C GLY A 312 9.22 -23.83 6.13
N SER A 313 8.77 -23.55 7.35
CA SER A 313 7.89 -24.44 8.10
C SER A 313 6.61 -23.70 8.47
N GLU A 314 5.49 -24.38 8.28
CA GLU A 314 4.17 -23.91 8.70
C GLU A 314 3.68 -24.78 9.85
N SER A 315 3.17 -24.13 10.90
CA SER A 315 2.63 -24.82 12.06
C SER A 315 1.26 -24.25 12.43
N LEU A 316 0.30 -25.15 12.64
CA LEU A 316 -1.01 -24.79 13.17
C LEU A 316 -0.86 -24.41 14.64
N VAL A 317 -1.25 -23.19 14.99
CA VAL A 317 -1.26 -22.73 16.37
C VAL A 317 -2.70 -22.85 16.89
N ILE A 318 -2.99 -23.90 17.65
CA ILE A 318 -4.30 -24.04 18.30
C ILE A 318 -4.38 -22.93 19.37
N PRO A 319 -5.37 -22.02 19.30
CA PRO A 319 -5.51 -20.98 20.31
C PRO A 319 -5.71 -21.64 21.68
N LYS A 320 -4.81 -21.37 22.62
CA LYS A 320 -5.09 -21.62 24.04
C LYS A 320 -6.17 -20.64 24.47
N TYR A 321 -7.44 -20.97 24.24
CA TYR A 321 -8.54 -20.27 24.89
C TYR A 321 -8.42 -20.50 26.41
N VAL A 322 -7.85 -19.52 27.12
CA VAL A 322 -8.19 -19.32 28.52
C VAL A 322 -9.66 -18.93 28.51
N ARG A 323 -10.55 -19.85 28.91
CA ARG A 323 -11.90 -19.47 29.34
C ARG A 323 -11.71 -18.51 30.52
N LEU A 324 -11.75 -17.21 30.28
CA LEU A 324 -12.08 -16.24 31.31
C LEU A 324 -13.52 -16.55 31.69
N GLY A 325 -13.69 -17.35 32.74
CA GLY A 325 -14.99 -17.63 33.33
C GLY A 325 -15.64 -16.29 33.68
N HIS A 326 -16.84 -16.09 33.17
CA HIS A 326 -17.77 -15.13 33.75
C HIS A 326 -17.84 -15.37 35.28
N PRO A 327 -17.81 -14.33 36.11
CA PRO A 327 -18.12 -14.50 37.52
C PRO A 327 -19.58 -14.97 37.62
N GLU A 328 -19.78 -16.20 38.09
CA GLU A 328 -21.09 -16.67 38.53
C GLU A 328 -21.59 -15.72 39.61
N VAL A 329 -22.70 -15.06 39.30
CA VAL A 329 -23.57 -14.42 40.26
C VAL A 329 -24.14 -15.54 41.15
N LEU A 330 -23.51 -15.78 42.29
CA LEU A 330 -24.11 -16.54 43.39
C LEU A 330 -25.24 -15.70 43.98
N LYS A 331 -26.45 -15.88 43.44
CA LYS A 331 -27.70 -15.69 44.18
C LYS A 331 -28.16 -17.07 44.65
N THR A 332 -28.04 -17.34 45.95
CA THR A 332 -29.06 -18.07 46.74
C THR A 332 -28.80 -17.92 48.24
N ALA A 333 -29.77 -17.26 48.89
CA ALA A 333 -30.40 -17.62 50.17
C ALA A 333 -29.54 -18.18 51.32
N SER A 334 -29.40 -17.36 52.36
CA SER A 334 -29.88 -17.66 53.71
C SER A 334 -30.06 -16.36 54.49
#